data_AF-A0A0C9XWT2-F1
#
_entry.id   AF-A0A0C9XWT2-F1
#
_cell.length_a   1.000
_cell.length_b   1.000
_cell.length_c   1.000
_cell.angle_alpha   90.00
_cell.angle_beta   90.00
_cell.angle_gamma   90.00
#
_symmetry.space_group_name_H-M   'P 1'
#
loop_
_entity.id
_entity.type
_entity.pdbx_description
1 polymer ?
#
loop_
_entity_poly.entity_id
_entity_poly.type
_entity_poly.pdbx_seq_one_letter_code
_entity_poly.pdbx_strand_id
1 'polypeptide(L)'
;MTSSSTTTTTPRELLLSKTFAVGSFSAYVLSQAYVLSCELTGYIAPNPETTLYCPSPTLVLVFFVAQAAASGTWITTFFGARRMKRAGLDHRALYFFKDRKGDEEADMQEQLLDGPCDYDGICLHSTQLAYLPFFIASNVCLTAWSIALLYNYDTTSQVLLGINLCMQLYSVFVLLHASQQHTLTPEYFLSLLVAKSGAGIAVLYMWKNWGVIDRYRMSPTAEMVNCALIFVLMTVASGPDPTLGLCILYDLIALAFGPATSSEWYHTFLYIAVAVSAVLVLDAVHQWTQKKTESGLSGEGTFHYSDDGRSSPSLSPALRLR
;
A
#
# COMPACT_ATOMS: atom_id res chain seq x y z
N MET A 1 9.46 24.60 -18.57
CA MET A 1 10.15 24.72 -17.27
C MET A 1 9.18 25.37 -16.28
N THR A 2 8.42 24.55 -15.55
CA THR A 2 7.57 25.02 -14.44
C THR A 2 8.40 24.91 -13.17
N SER A 3 8.71 26.03 -12.53
CA SER A 3 9.39 26.05 -11.24
C SER A 3 8.51 25.34 -10.22
N SER A 4 8.90 24.15 -9.76
CA SER A 4 8.21 23.45 -8.69
C SER A 4 8.42 24.22 -7.39
N SER A 5 7.41 24.98 -6.97
CA SER A 5 7.40 25.63 -5.66
C SER A 5 7.39 24.53 -4.60
N THR A 6 8.51 24.36 -3.90
CA THR A 6 8.60 23.53 -2.70
C THR A 6 7.70 24.12 -1.62
N THR A 7 6.50 23.57 -1.48
CA THR A 7 5.56 23.92 -0.40
C THR A 7 6.12 23.45 0.93
N THR A 8 6.66 24.38 1.71
CA THR A 8 7.12 24.11 3.08
C THR A 8 5.90 23.85 3.97
N THR A 9 5.70 22.59 4.36
CA THR A 9 4.61 22.22 5.28
C THR A 9 4.83 22.82 6.66
N THR A 10 3.82 23.52 7.18
CA THR A 10 3.91 24.18 8.47
C THR A 10 3.76 23.16 9.61
N PRO A 11 4.39 23.39 10.78
CA PRO A 11 4.23 22.50 11.94
C PRO A 11 2.78 22.29 12.39
N ARG A 12 1.92 23.29 12.17
CA ARG A 12 0.49 23.23 12.49
C ARG A 12 -0.26 22.28 11.56
N GLU A 13 -0.02 22.34 10.26
CA GLU A 13 -0.61 21.42 9.28
C GLU A 13 -0.25 19.97 9.61
N LEU A 14 1.01 19.71 9.97
CA LEU A 14 1.45 18.38 10.36
C LEU A 14 0.69 17.84 11.59
N LEU A 15 0.50 18.69 12.61
CA LEU A 15 -0.23 18.31 13.81
C LEU A 15 -1.71 18.01 13.50
N LEU A 16 -2.32 18.82 12.64
CA LEU A 16 -3.68 18.60 12.17
C LEU A 16 -3.79 17.29 11.40
N SER A 17 -2.92 17.05 10.41
CA SER A 17 -2.87 15.81 9.65
C SER A 17 -2.67 14.59 10.54
N LYS A 18 -1.82 14.69 11.58
CA LYS A 18 -1.67 13.63 12.59
C LYS A 18 -2.98 13.36 13.34
N THR A 19 -3.64 14.41 13.78
CA THR A 19 -4.88 14.31 14.56
C THR A 19 -5.98 13.67 13.72
N PHE A 20 -6.13 14.08 12.46
CA PHE A 20 -7.09 13.49 11.53
C PHE A 20 -6.76 12.03 11.18
N ALA A 21 -5.50 11.69 10.95
CA ALA A 21 -5.08 10.33 10.66
C ALA A 21 -5.38 9.37 11.82
N VAL A 22 -4.99 9.76 13.05
CA VAL A 22 -5.26 8.95 14.25
C VAL A 22 -6.74 8.88 14.57
N GLY A 23 -7.47 10.00 14.46
CA GLY A 23 -8.90 10.06 14.72
C GLY A 23 -9.72 9.20 13.75
N SER A 24 -9.48 9.33 12.44
CA SER A 24 -10.15 8.53 11.42
C SER A 24 -9.83 7.04 11.55
N PHE A 25 -8.57 6.67 11.81
CA PHE A 25 -8.17 5.29 12.07
C PHE A 25 -8.87 4.71 13.31
N SER A 26 -8.96 5.47 14.40
CA SER A 26 -9.64 5.02 15.62
C SER A 26 -11.13 4.81 15.39
N ALA A 27 -11.79 5.73 14.68
CA ALA A 27 -13.20 5.60 14.33
C ALA A 27 -13.46 4.36 13.44
N TYR A 28 -12.57 4.12 12.47
CA TYR A 28 -12.59 2.91 11.63
C TYR A 28 -12.46 1.64 12.48
N VAL A 29 -11.42 1.54 13.33
CA VAL A 29 -11.18 0.33 14.14
C VAL A 29 -12.37 0.05 15.07
N LEU A 30 -12.88 1.07 15.75
CA LEU A 30 -14.01 0.91 16.67
C LEU A 30 -15.30 0.52 15.95
N SER A 31 -15.60 1.15 14.82
CA SER A 31 -16.81 0.82 14.04
C SER A 31 -16.76 -0.60 13.46
N GLN A 32 -15.61 -1.02 12.93
CA GLN A 32 -15.43 -2.38 12.43
C GLN A 32 -15.46 -3.43 13.53
N ALA A 33 -14.78 -3.17 14.66
CA ALA A 33 -14.82 -4.07 15.81
C ALA A 33 -16.27 -4.25 16.31
N TYR A 34 -17.06 -3.18 16.31
CA TYR A 34 -18.48 -3.25 16.66
C TYR A 34 -19.29 -4.09 15.66
N VAL A 35 -19.15 -3.85 14.35
CA VAL A 35 -19.83 -4.64 13.31
C VAL A 35 -19.46 -6.12 13.39
N LEU A 36 -18.17 -6.43 13.51
CA LEU A 36 -17.69 -7.81 13.64
C LEU A 36 -18.17 -8.47 14.93
N SER A 37 -18.24 -7.72 16.03
CA SER A 37 -18.82 -8.22 17.29
C SER A 37 -20.30 -8.56 17.12
N CYS A 38 -21.07 -7.71 16.45
CA CYS A 38 -22.48 -7.96 16.16
C CYS A 38 -22.70 -9.17 15.23
N GLU A 39 -21.78 -9.40 14.28
CA GLU A 39 -21.83 -10.57 13.41
C GLU A 39 -21.48 -11.85 14.16
N LEU A 40 -20.45 -11.82 15.01
CA LEU A 40 -20.00 -12.97 15.78
C LEU A 40 -21.03 -13.40 16.84
N THR A 41 -21.78 -12.45 17.40
CA THR A 41 -22.89 -12.74 18.32
C THR A 41 -24.19 -13.14 17.61
N GLY A 42 -24.25 -13.05 16.27
CA GLY A 42 -25.44 -13.33 15.49
C GLY A 42 -26.51 -12.22 15.55
N TYR A 43 -26.18 -11.04 16.09
CA TYR A 43 -27.09 -9.88 16.08
C TYR A 43 -27.33 -9.38 14.65
N ILE A 44 -26.28 -9.38 13.82
CA ILE A 44 -26.36 -9.12 12.37
C ILE A 44 -26.02 -10.43 11.66
N ALA A 45 -26.92 -11.40 11.76
CA ALA A 45 -26.80 -12.63 10.97
C ALA A 45 -27.45 -12.41 9.60
N PRO A 46 -26.71 -12.57 8.48
CA PRO A 46 -27.36 -12.69 7.18
C PRO A 46 -28.33 -13.86 7.23
N ASN A 47 -29.55 -13.66 6.73
CA ASN A 47 -30.50 -14.75 6.64
C ASN A 47 -29.91 -15.81 5.68
N PRO A 48 -29.62 -17.04 6.17
CA PRO A 48 -28.98 -18.07 5.36
C PRO A 48 -29.84 -18.49 4.16
N GLU A 49 -31.16 -18.26 4.21
CA GLU A 49 -32.06 -18.60 3.12
C GLU A 49 -32.02 -17.60 1.96
N THR A 50 -31.62 -16.35 2.20
CA THR A 50 -31.65 -15.28 1.20
C THR A 50 -30.28 -14.82 0.75
N THR A 51 -29.22 -15.17 1.48
CA THR A 51 -27.87 -14.70 1.18
C THR A 51 -27.12 -15.78 0.41
N LEU A 52 -26.66 -15.47 -0.81
CA LEU A 52 -26.01 -16.45 -1.70
C LEU A 52 -24.60 -16.83 -1.24
N TYR A 53 -23.88 -15.85 -0.69
CA TYR A 53 -22.56 -16.02 -0.11
C TYR A 53 -22.29 -14.92 0.92
N CYS A 54 -21.53 -15.26 1.95
CA CYS A 54 -21.10 -14.31 2.98
C CYS A 54 -19.74 -14.77 3.49
N PRO A 55 -18.72 -13.90 3.58
CA PRO A 55 -17.41 -14.33 4.02
C PRO A 55 -17.42 -14.87 5.45
N SER A 56 -16.51 -15.80 5.74
CA SER A 56 -16.32 -16.35 7.08
C SER A 56 -15.97 -15.24 8.08
N PRO A 57 -16.77 -15.01 9.14
CA PRO A 57 -16.54 -13.92 10.10
C PRO A 57 -15.19 -14.07 10.82
N THR A 58 -14.71 -15.30 11.01
CA THR A 58 -13.40 -15.57 11.63
C THR A 58 -12.26 -15.12 10.71
N LEU A 59 -12.33 -15.43 9.42
CA LEU A 59 -11.29 -15.01 8.46
C LEU A 59 -11.32 -13.50 8.24
N VAL A 60 -12.51 -12.89 8.21
CA VAL A 60 -12.65 -11.42 8.17
C VAL A 60 -12.00 -10.78 9.41
N LEU A 61 -12.25 -11.31 10.61
CA LEU A 61 -11.66 -10.80 11.85
C LEU A 61 -10.13 -10.87 11.82
N VAL A 62 -9.56 -12.01 11.40
CA VAL A 62 -8.10 -12.18 11.28
C VAL A 62 -7.51 -11.16 10.30
N PHE A 63 -8.13 -10.97 9.14
CA PHE A 63 -7.65 -10.02 8.15
C PHE A 63 -7.76 -8.57 8.65
N PHE A 64 -8.87 -8.23 9.29
CA PHE A 64 -9.08 -6.93 9.92
C PHE A 64 -8.02 -6.63 10.99
N VAL A 65 -7.72 -7.58 11.88
CA VAL A 65 -6.69 -7.41 12.93
C VAL A 65 -5.31 -7.21 12.31
N ALA A 66 -4.96 -8.01 11.29
CA ALA A 66 -3.70 -7.85 10.58
C ALA A 66 -3.59 -6.48 9.90
N GLN A 67 -4.67 -6.02 9.25
CA GLN A 67 -4.69 -4.71 8.61
C GLN A 67 -4.62 -3.55 9.62
N ALA A 68 -5.35 -3.65 10.71
CA ALA A 68 -5.35 -2.64 11.76
C ALA A 68 -3.96 -2.54 12.40
N ALA A 69 -3.27 -3.67 12.61
CA ALA A 69 -1.89 -3.70 13.10
C ALA A 69 -0.91 -3.07 12.09
N ALA A 70 -1.02 -3.40 10.81
CA ALA A 70 -0.18 -2.80 9.76
C ALA A 70 -0.39 -1.28 9.66
N SER A 71 -1.65 -0.84 9.66
CA SER A 71 -2.03 0.58 9.61
C SER A 71 -1.59 1.34 10.86
N GLY A 72 -1.75 0.76 12.04
CA GLY A 72 -1.27 1.33 13.30
C GLY A 72 0.24 1.47 13.31
N THR A 73 0.96 0.43 12.89
CA THR A 73 2.42 0.45 12.75
C THR A 73 2.84 1.57 11.80
N TRP A 74 2.20 1.67 10.63
CA TRP A 74 2.45 2.72 9.65
C TRP A 74 2.25 4.13 10.21
N ILE A 75 1.17 4.39 10.94
CA ILE A 75 0.94 5.70 11.59
C ILE A 75 2.07 5.99 12.60
N THR A 76 2.44 5.00 13.42
CA THR A 76 3.48 5.19 14.46
C THR A 76 4.86 5.43 13.87
N THR A 77 5.24 4.74 12.78
CA THR A 77 6.52 4.94 12.10
C THR A 77 6.54 6.29 11.38
N PHE A 78 5.46 6.63 10.65
CA PHE A 78 5.33 7.89 9.93
C PHE A 78 5.51 9.13 10.82
N PHE A 79 4.88 9.13 12.00
CA PHE A 79 5.01 10.25 12.94
C PHE A 79 6.18 10.09 13.93
N GLY A 80 6.67 8.87 14.16
CA GLY A 80 7.75 8.55 15.09
C GLY A 80 9.14 8.85 14.53
N ALA A 81 9.38 8.53 13.26
CA ALA A 81 10.67 8.76 12.59
C ALA A 81 11.10 10.25 12.63
N ARG A 82 10.13 11.17 12.56
CA ARG A 82 10.38 12.62 12.69
C ARG A 82 10.95 13.02 14.06
N ARG A 83 10.60 12.28 15.12
CA ARG A 83 11.05 12.58 16.48
C ARG A 83 12.53 12.26 16.66
N MET A 84 13.00 11.15 16.06
CA MET A 84 14.42 10.77 16.10
C MET A 84 15.30 11.68 15.25
N LYS A 85 14.88 12.05 14.02
CA LYS A 85 15.71 12.91 13.15
C LYS A 85 15.92 14.30 13.75
N ARG A 86 14.91 14.86 14.44
CA ARG A 86 15.04 16.16 15.14
C ARG A 86 15.95 16.09 16.37
N ALA A 87 15.91 15.00 17.14
CA ALA A 87 16.79 14.82 18.30
C ALA A 87 18.27 14.62 17.89
N GLY A 88 18.53 13.94 16.76
CA GLY A 88 19.90 13.74 16.26
C GLY A 88 20.54 15.00 15.66
N LEU A 89 19.75 15.86 15.01
CA LEU A 89 20.23 17.14 14.46
C LEU A 89 20.61 18.12 15.57
N ASP A 90 19.86 18.17 16.67
CA ASP A 90 20.20 19.02 17.84
C ASP A 90 21.52 18.59 18.49
N HIS A 91 21.81 17.29 18.58
CA HIS A 91 23.09 16.83 19.12
C HIS A 91 24.26 17.15 18.21
N ARG A 92 24.15 16.96 16.88
CA ARG A 92 25.28 17.23 15.97
C ARG A 92 25.60 18.72 15.87
N ALA A 93 24.57 19.59 15.90
CA ALA A 93 24.76 21.04 15.96
C ALA A 93 25.44 21.51 17.26
N LEU A 94 25.15 20.85 18.39
CA LEU A 94 25.76 21.21 19.67
C LEU A 94 27.25 20.81 19.77
N TYR A 95 27.67 19.72 19.12
CA TYR A 95 29.07 19.29 19.12
C TYR A 95 29.97 20.12 18.20
N PHE A 96 29.45 20.62 17.07
CA PHE A 96 30.24 21.45 16.15
C PHE A 96 30.49 22.87 16.66
N PHE A 97 29.64 23.40 17.55
CA PHE A 97 29.79 24.77 18.07
C PHE A 97 30.74 24.93 19.25
N LYS A 98 31.24 23.82 19.83
CA LYS A 98 31.94 23.89 21.13
C LYS A 98 33.46 24.04 21.07
N ASP A 99 34.10 23.87 19.91
CA ASP A 99 35.57 23.70 19.90
C ASP A 99 36.36 24.52 18.87
N ARG A 100 35.83 25.65 18.38
CA ARG A 100 36.60 26.52 17.48
C ARG A 100 36.65 27.96 17.97
N LYS A 101 37.66 28.20 18.81
CA LYS A 101 38.17 29.54 19.14
C LYS A 101 39.59 29.60 18.56
N GLY A 102 39.73 29.98 17.30
CA GLY A 102 41.03 30.07 16.61
C GLY A 102 40.92 30.31 15.11
N ASP A 103 40.81 31.59 14.72
CA ASP A 103 41.41 32.34 13.59
C ASP A 103 41.68 31.71 12.20
N GLU A 104 41.09 30.59 11.80
CA GLU A 104 41.18 30.07 10.41
C GLU A 104 39.79 29.80 9.80
N GLU A 105 39.05 30.87 9.53
CA GLU A 105 37.60 30.83 9.26
C GLU A 105 37.19 31.05 7.79
N ALA A 106 38.12 31.20 6.84
CA ALA A 106 37.75 31.57 5.46
C ALA A 106 37.64 30.40 4.46
N ASP A 107 38.47 29.34 4.53
CA ASP A 107 38.61 28.41 3.39
C ASP A 107 37.91 27.04 3.56
N MET A 108 37.42 26.69 4.75
CA MET A 108 36.88 25.33 4.99
C MET A 108 35.35 25.23 4.88
N GLN A 109 34.67 26.32 4.49
CA GLN A 109 33.21 26.35 4.41
C GLN A 109 32.67 25.84 3.06
N GLU A 110 33.51 25.77 2.02
CA GLU A 110 33.07 25.35 0.67
C GLU A 110 33.11 23.82 0.49
N GLN A 111 33.94 23.07 1.24
CA GLN A 111 34.03 21.61 1.14
C GLN A 111 32.97 20.83 1.94
N LEU A 112 32.23 21.48 2.85
CA LEU A 112 31.20 20.81 3.65
C LEU A 112 29.81 20.78 2.98
N LEU A 113 29.66 21.42 1.82
CA LEU A 113 28.42 21.47 1.04
C LEU A 113 28.30 20.38 -0.03
N ASP A 114 29.38 19.63 -0.30
CA ASP A 114 29.42 18.54 -1.28
C ASP A 114 29.27 17.14 -0.65
N GLY A 115 28.74 17.07 0.58
CA GLY A 115 28.29 15.80 1.13
C GLY A 115 27.15 15.23 0.25
N PRO A 116 27.16 13.93 -0.09
CA PRO A 116 26.13 13.32 -0.93
C PRO A 116 24.75 13.66 -0.34
N CYS A 117 24.06 14.57 -1.00
CA CYS A 117 22.73 15.00 -0.59
C CYS A 117 21.86 13.74 -0.50
N ASP A 118 21.33 13.51 0.69
CA ASP A 118 20.36 12.46 1.05
C ASP A 118 19.02 12.74 0.34
N TYR A 119 19.03 12.69 -1.00
CA TYR A 119 17.88 12.93 -1.87
C TYR A 119 16.81 11.85 -1.69
N ASP A 120 17.21 10.63 -1.33
CA ASP A 120 16.32 9.49 -1.12
C ASP A 120 15.36 9.72 0.05
N GLY A 121 15.86 10.31 1.15
CA GLY A 121 15.03 10.61 2.33
C GLY A 121 13.97 11.68 2.11
N ILE A 122 14.21 12.64 1.20
CA ILE A 122 13.25 13.72 0.89
C ILE A 122 12.13 13.19 -0.02
N CYS A 123 12.46 12.33 -0.99
CA CYS A 123 11.49 11.77 -1.92
C CYS A 123 10.50 10.82 -1.23
N LEU A 124 10.99 9.95 -0.35
CA LEU A 124 10.17 8.99 0.41
C LEU A 124 9.08 9.68 1.26
N HIS A 125 9.48 10.78 1.91
CA HIS A 125 8.60 11.56 2.76
C HIS A 125 7.44 12.18 1.98
N SER A 126 7.70 12.57 0.73
CA SER A 126 6.69 13.10 -0.18
C SER A 126 5.60 12.08 -0.49
N THR A 127 5.98 10.82 -0.79
CA THR A 127 5.01 9.77 -1.16
C THR A 127 4.09 9.40 0.01
N GLN A 128 4.64 9.25 1.22
CA GLN A 128 3.83 8.97 2.41
C GLN A 128 2.86 10.11 2.74
N LEU A 129 3.32 11.36 2.60
CA LEU A 129 2.48 12.54 2.81
C LEU A 129 1.38 12.64 1.75
N ALA A 130 1.68 12.26 0.50
CA ALA A 130 0.71 12.23 -0.58
C ALA A 130 -0.32 11.11 -0.41
N TYR A 131 0.02 9.99 0.24
CA TYR A 131 -0.91 8.90 0.53
C TYR A 131 -1.86 9.20 1.70
N LEU A 132 -1.41 10.01 2.66
CA LEU A 132 -2.15 10.36 3.87
C LEU A 132 -3.61 10.81 3.66
N PRO A 133 -3.95 11.71 2.71
CA PRO A 133 -5.34 12.09 2.48
C PRO A 133 -6.22 10.92 2.03
N PHE A 134 -5.69 10.02 1.19
CA PHE A 134 -6.42 8.83 0.74
C PHE A 134 -6.64 7.83 1.88
N PHE A 135 -5.64 7.68 2.76
CA PHE A 135 -5.77 6.88 3.98
C PHE A 135 -6.89 7.42 4.89
N ILE A 136 -6.92 8.72 5.15
CA ILE A 136 -7.96 9.37 5.98
C ILE A 136 -9.33 9.21 5.33
N ALA A 137 -9.45 9.52 4.03
CA ALA A 137 -10.72 9.43 3.31
C ALA A 137 -11.26 7.99 3.27
N SER A 138 -10.37 7.00 3.08
CA SER A 138 -10.73 5.58 3.10
C SER A 138 -11.28 5.16 4.46
N ASN A 139 -10.61 5.52 5.56
CA ASN A 139 -11.10 5.20 6.91
C ASN A 139 -12.46 5.84 7.20
N VAL A 140 -12.69 7.08 6.74
CA VAL A 140 -13.99 7.76 6.87
C VAL A 140 -15.06 7.03 6.06
N CYS A 141 -14.78 6.65 4.81
CA CYS A 141 -15.71 5.88 3.99
C CYS A 141 -16.06 4.51 4.61
N LEU A 142 -15.08 3.79 5.15
CA LEU A 142 -15.31 2.50 5.82
C LEU A 142 -16.08 2.65 7.14
N THR A 143 -15.86 3.74 7.86
CA THR A 143 -16.66 4.08 9.05
C THR A 143 -18.10 4.37 8.67
N ALA A 144 -18.32 5.20 7.64
CA ALA A 144 -19.65 5.52 7.13
C ALA A 144 -20.37 4.28 6.58
N TRP A 145 -19.64 3.38 5.90
CA TRP A 145 -20.14 2.09 5.45
C TRP A 145 -20.63 1.25 6.64
N SER A 146 -19.84 1.15 7.70
CA SER A 146 -20.19 0.38 8.91
C SER A 146 -21.50 0.88 9.51
N ILE A 147 -21.69 2.21 9.56
CA ILE A 147 -22.93 2.83 10.04
C ILE A 147 -24.09 2.51 9.09
N ALA A 148 -23.91 2.70 7.78
CA ALA A 148 -24.94 2.40 6.78
C ALA A 148 -25.40 0.93 6.82
N LEU A 149 -24.46 0.00 7.02
CA LEU A 149 -24.73 -1.42 7.18
C LEU A 149 -25.61 -1.70 8.42
N LEU A 150 -25.32 -1.05 9.55
CA LEU A 150 -26.11 -1.18 10.79
C LEU A 150 -27.57 -0.71 10.62
N TYR A 151 -27.79 0.29 9.75
CA TYR A 151 -29.12 0.80 9.43
C TYR A 151 -29.80 0.09 8.25
N ASN A 152 -29.21 -0.99 7.71
CA ASN A 152 -29.69 -1.71 6.52
C ASN A 152 -29.84 -0.82 5.27
N TYR A 153 -28.97 0.18 5.10
CA TYR A 153 -28.91 1.01 3.89
C TYR A 153 -27.98 0.38 2.85
N ASP A 154 -28.37 -0.78 2.31
CA ASP A 154 -27.54 -1.64 1.46
C ASP A 154 -26.98 -0.89 0.24
N THR A 155 -27.82 -0.12 -0.49
CA THR A 155 -27.39 0.66 -1.67
C THR A 155 -26.39 1.75 -1.30
N THR A 156 -26.64 2.49 -0.22
CA THR A 156 -25.73 3.56 0.23
C THR A 156 -24.39 2.98 0.64
N SER A 157 -24.43 1.85 1.36
CA SER A 157 -23.22 1.14 1.79
C SER A 157 -22.41 0.63 0.59
N GLN A 158 -23.07 0.16 -0.49
CA GLN A 158 -22.43 -0.25 -1.74
C GLN A 158 -21.70 0.90 -2.44
N VAL A 159 -22.34 2.08 -2.51
CA VAL A 159 -21.75 3.27 -3.12
C VAL A 159 -20.53 3.73 -2.32
N LEU A 160 -20.62 3.74 -0.98
CA LEU A 160 -19.50 4.09 -0.10
C LEU A 160 -18.30 3.14 -0.27
N LEU A 161 -18.55 1.84 -0.38
CA LEU A 161 -17.51 0.85 -0.65
C LEU A 161 -16.89 1.01 -2.04
N GLY A 162 -17.71 1.29 -3.06
CA GLY A 162 -17.22 1.56 -4.41
C GLY A 162 -16.28 2.78 -4.45
N ILE A 163 -16.68 3.88 -3.79
CA ILE A 163 -15.85 5.08 -3.65
C ILE A 163 -14.54 4.76 -2.91
N ASN A 164 -14.62 3.99 -1.81
CA ASN A 164 -13.45 3.56 -1.04
C ASN A 164 -12.49 2.72 -1.88
N LEU A 165 -13.01 1.73 -2.62
CA LEU A 165 -12.23 0.86 -3.49
C LEU A 165 -11.54 1.68 -4.58
N CYS A 166 -12.25 2.60 -5.24
CA CYS A 166 -11.66 3.50 -6.24
C CYS A 166 -10.51 4.33 -5.67
N MET A 167 -10.65 4.87 -4.45
CA MET A 167 -9.58 5.62 -3.79
C MET A 167 -8.36 4.75 -3.48
N GLN A 168 -8.56 3.52 -2.99
CA GLN A 168 -7.46 2.62 -2.69
C GLN A 168 -6.75 2.14 -3.96
N LEU A 169 -7.50 1.78 -5.01
CA LEU A 169 -6.92 1.41 -6.31
C LEU A 169 -6.18 2.58 -6.96
N TYR A 170 -6.73 3.79 -6.89
CA TYR A 170 -6.04 5.00 -7.35
C TYR A 170 -4.72 5.21 -6.59
N SER A 171 -4.73 5.03 -5.27
CA SER A 171 -3.53 5.16 -4.43
C SER A 171 -2.46 4.12 -4.81
N VAL A 172 -2.87 2.87 -5.04
CA VAL A 172 -1.94 1.79 -5.42
C VAL A 172 -1.37 2.03 -6.82
N PHE A 173 -2.21 2.30 -7.81
CA PHE A 173 -1.79 2.35 -9.22
C PHE A 173 -1.19 3.68 -9.65
N VAL A 174 -1.70 4.81 -9.17
CA VAL A 174 -1.25 6.13 -9.62
C VAL A 174 -0.16 6.66 -8.70
N LEU A 175 -0.39 6.59 -7.39
CA LEU A 175 0.50 7.24 -6.44
C LEU A 175 1.73 6.40 -6.15
N LEU A 176 1.55 5.12 -5.81
CA LEU A 176 2.67 4.29 -5.37
C LEU A 176 3.46 3.70 -6.53
N HIS A 177 2.82 3.31 -7.64
CA HIS A 177 3.54 2.77 -8.80
C HIS A 177 4.46 3.81 -9.46
N ALA A 178 4.05 5.08 -9.51
CA ALA A 178 4.90 6.16 -10.04
C ALA A 178 6.21 6.35 -9.25
N SER A 179 6.26 5.89 -7.99
CA SER A 179 7.41 6.04 -7.09
C SER A 179 8.41 4.87 -7.15
N GLN A 180 8.17 3.85 -7.99
CA GLN A 180 8.88 2.56 -7.95
C GLN A 180 10.30 2.58 -8.55
N GLN A 181 10.83 3.75 -8.95
CA GLN A 181 12.15 3.84 -9.61
C GLN A 181 13.36 3.72 -8.66
N HIS A 182 13.15 3.68 -7.34
CA HIS A 182 14.25 3.70 -6.37
C HIS A 182 14.20 2.51 -5.42
N THR A 183 15.36 2.18 -4.84
CA THR A 183 15.57 1.04 -3.94
C THR A 183 14.48 0.91 -2.88
N LEU A 184 13.94 -0.30 -2.70
CA LEU A 184 12.88 -0.61 -1.74
C LEU A 184 13.34 -0.35 -0.30
N THR A 185 13.02 0.83 0.23
CA THR A 185 13.18 1.14 1.64
C THR A 185 12.06 0.48 2.45
N PRO A 186 12.31 0.06 3.69
CA PRO A 186 11.30 -0.62 4.53
C PRO A 186 10.07 0.26 4.82
N GLU A 187 10.26 1.59 4.88
CA GLU A 187 9.18 2.55 5.11
C GLU A 187 8.24 2.70 3.90
N TYR A 188 8.78 2.60 2.67
CA TYR A 188 7.97 2.55 1.45
C TYR A 188 7.17 1.26 1.39
N PHE A 189 7.83 0.12 1.68
CA PHE A 189 7.18 -1.19 1.69
C PHE A 189 5.97 -1.22 2.64
N LEU A 190 6.09 -0.63 3.83
CA LEU A 190 4.98 -0.57 4.78
C LEU A 190 3.79 0.25 4.26
N SER A 191 4.04 1.34 3.54
CA SER A 191 2.98 2.17 2.93
C SER A 191 2.26 1.42 1.81
N LEU A 192 3.03 0.71 0.98
CA LEU A 192 2.52 -0.14 -0.08
C LEU A 192 1.70 -1.30 0.47
N LEU A 193 2.18 -1.94 1.53
CA LEU A 193 1.48 -3.00 2.24
C LEU A 193 0.11 -2.50 2.70
N VAL A 194 0.06 -1.41 3.48
CA VAL A 194 -1.20 -0.84 4.02
C VAL A 194 -2.18 -0.46 2.92
N ALA A 195 -1.72 0.15 1.82
CA ALA A 195 -2.57 0.52 0.70
C ALA A 195 -3.15 -0.71 -0.02
N LYS A 196 -2.32 -1.73 -0.27
CA LYS A 196 -2.74 -2.95 -0.97
C LYS A 196 -3.68 -3.82 -0.13
N SER A 197 -3.36 -4.04 1.14
CA SER A 197 -4.27 -4.76 2.04
C SER A 197 -5.55 -3.99 2.33
N GLY A 198 -5.49 -2.65 2.33
CA GLY A 198 -6.66 -1.78 2.38
C GLY A 198 -7.57 -1.95 1.16
N ALA A 199 -7.00 -2.06 -0.04
CA ALA A 199 -7.74 -2.41 -1.26
C ALA A 199 -8.35 -3.82 -1.17
N GLY A 200 -7.60 -4.81 -0.66
CA GLY A 200 -8.12 -6.17 -0.42
C GLY A 200 -9.36 -6.18 0.48
N ILE A 201 -9.28 -5.56 1.67
CA ILE A 201 -10.46 -5.45 2.56
C ILE A 201 -11.63 -4.73 1.89
N ALA A 202 -11.36 -3.69 1.09
CA ALA A 202 -12.41 -3.00 0.35
C ALA A 202 -13.11 -3.94 -0.65
N VAL A 203 -12.35 -4.78 -1.36
CA VAL A 203 -12.89 -5.83 -2.24
C VAL A 203 -13.73 -6.83 -1.45
N LEU A 204 -13.20 -7.38 -0.35
CA LEU A 204 -13.92 -8.32 0.50
C LEU A 204 -15.28 -7.77 0.97
N TYR A 205 -15.31 -6.51 1.42
CA TYR A 205 -16.53 -5.86 1.87
C TYR A 205 -17.49 -5.53 0.73
N MET A 206 -16.97 -5.16 -0.45
CA MET A 206 -17.78 -4.96 -1.66
C MET A 206 -18.54 -6.24 -2.03
N TRP A 207 -17.87 -7.39 -1.99
CA TRP A 207 -18.51 -8.68 -2.26
C TRP A 207 -19.46 -9.10 -1.15
N LYS A 208 -19.08 -8.92 0.12
CA LYS A 208 -19.98 -9.16 1.25
C LYS A 208 -21.31 -8.41 1.11
N ASN A 209 -21.24 -7.14 0.72
CA ASN A 209 -22.44 -6.32 0.54
C ASN A 209 -23.20 -6.69 -0.73
N TRP A 210 -22.50 -7.10 -1.81
CA TRP A 210 -23.13 -7.61 -3.02
C TRP A 210 -23.98 -8.86 -2.74
N GLY A 211 -23.47 -9.81 -1.93
CA GLY A 211 -24.20 -11.01 -1.52
C GLY A 211 -25.48 -10.71 -0.73
N VAL A 212 -25.54 -9.55 -0.05
CA VAL A 212 -26.73 -9.04 0.64
C VAL A 212 -27.71 -8.37 -0.33
N ILE A 213 -27.23 -7.72 -1.39
CA ILE A 213 -28.09 -7.06 -2.38
C ILE A 213 -28.73 -8.09 -3.31
N ASP A 214 -28.03 -9.17 -3.65
CA ASP A 214 -28.46 -10.16 -4.65
C ASP A 214 -29.47 -11.20 -4.12
N ARG A 215 -30.30 -10.82 -3.14
CA ARG A 215 -31.17 -11.71 -2.34
C ARG A 215 -32.23 -12.54 -3.09
N TYR A 216 -32.35 -12.44 -4.41
CA TYR A 216 -33.48 -12.99 -5.16
C TYR A 216 -33.17 -13.52 -6.56
N ARG A 217 -31.89 -13.62 -6.96
CA ARG A 217 -31.54 -14.09 -8.29
C ARG A 217 -30.80 -15.41 -8.19
N MET A 218 -31.34 -16.43 -8.86
CA MET A 218 -30.62 -17.66 -9.14
C MET A 218 -29.39 -17.24 -9.95
N SER A 219 -28.19 -17.40 -9.39
CA SER A 219 -26.99 -16.80 -9.98
C SER A 219 -26.79 -17.33 -11.39
N PRO A 220 -26.93 -16.48 -12.43
CA PRO A 220 -26.65 -16.91 -13.78
C PRO A 220 -25.16 -17.23 -13.87
N THR A 221 -24.80 -18.28 -14.62
CA THR A 221 -23.39 -18.61 -14.91
C THR A 221 -22.59 -17.39 -15.38
N ALA A 222 -23.24 -16.43 -16.04
CA ALA A 222 -22.65 -15.15 -16.44
C ALA A 222 -22.12 -14.31 -15.25
N GLU A 223 -22.80 -14.29 -14.12
CA GLU A 223 -22.37 -13.54 -12.92
C GLU A 223 -21.14 -14.18 -12.28
N MET A 224 -21.14 -15.52 -12.16
CA MET A 224 -19.98 -16.27 -11.66
C MET A 224 -18.74 -16.06 -12.55
N VAL A 225 -18.93 -16.08 -13.87
CA VAL A 225 -17.85 -15.80 -14.84
C VAL A 225 -17.37 -14.35 -14.73
N ASN A 226 -18.28 -13.39 -14.58
CA ASN A 226 -17.90 -11.99 -14.40
C ASN A 226 -17.12 -11.78 -13.09
N CYS A 227 -17.56 -12.42 -12.00
CA CYS A 227 -16.86 -12.44 -10.72
C CYS A 227 -15.44 -13.01 -10.86
N ALA A 228 -15.30 -14.15 -11.52
CA ALA A 228 -14.01 -14.78 -11.82
C ALA A 228 -13.08 -13.84 -12.62
N LEU A 229 -13.61 -13.22 -13.66
CA LEU A 229 -12.86 -12.26 -14.48
C LEU A 229 -12.37 -11.08 -13.66
N ILE A 230 -13.21 -10.50 -12.79
CA ILE A 230 -12.80 -9.34 -11.99
C ILE A 230 -11.65 -9.71 -11.03
N PHE A 231 -11.74 -10.83 -10.31
CA PHE A 231 -10.68 -11.26 -9.38
C PHE A 231 -9.36 -11.59 -10.10
N VAL A 232 -9.43 -12.29 -11.23
CA VAL A 232 -8.23 -12.61 -12.03
C VAL A 232 -7.62 -11.33 -12.61
N LEU A 233 -8.42 -10.43 -13.17
CA LEU A 233 -7.94 -9.16 -13.72
C LEU A 233 -7.33 -8.26 -12.64
N MET A 234 -7.94 -8.18 -11.45
CA MET A 234 -7.35 -7.44 -10.33
C MET A 234 -6.02 -8.04 -9.88
N THR A 235 -5.89 -9.37 -9.88
CA THR A 235 -4.64 -10.05 -9.56
C THR A 235 -3.57 -9.72 -10.60
N VAL A 236 -3.88 -9.83 -11.89
CA VAL A 236 -2.94 -9.47 -12.98
C VAL A 236 -2.58 -7.98 -12.93
N ALA A 237 -3.54 -7.11 -12.64
CA ALA A 237 -3.31 -5.67 -12.55
C ALA A 237 -2.42 -5.28 -11.36
N SER A 238 -2.28 -6.12 -10.34
CA SER A 238 -1.51 -5.84 -9.11
C SER A 238 -0.03 -5.53 -9.35
N GLY A 239 0.48 -5.84 -10.54
CA GLY A 239 1.86 -5.61 -10.94
C GLY A 239 2.82 -6.61 -10.29
N PRO A 240 4.13 -6.33 -10.31
CA PRO A 240 5.18 -7.27 -9.87
C PRO A 240 5.18 -7.54 -8.36
N ASP A 241 4.38 -6.83 -7.56
CA ASP A 241 4.29 -7.11 -6.14
C ASP A 241 3.04 -7.94 -5.83
N PRO A 242 3.22 -9.20 -5.38
CA PRO A 242 2.14 -10.18 -5.20
C PRO A 242 1.20 -9.85 -4.04
N THR A 243 1.50 -8.83 -3.23
CA THR A 243 0.76 -8.51 -2.00
C THR A 243 -0.76 -8.35 -2.22
N LEU A 244 -1.17 -7.63 -3.27
CA LEU A 244 -2.60 -7.43 -3.55
C LEU A 244 -3.26 -8.73 -4.03
N GLY A 245 -2.59 -9.51 -4.87
CA GLY A 245 -3.09 -10.82 -5.29
C GLY A 245 -3.19 -11.83 -4.15
N LEU A 246 -2.28 -11.78 -3.16
CA LEU A 246 -2.38 -12.57 -1.93
C LEU A 246 -3.58 -12.16 -1.08
N CYS A 247 -3.89 -10.85 -1.00
CA CYS A 247 -5.10 -10.38 -0.32
C CYS A 247 -6.36 -10.90 -1.03
N ILE A 248 -6.40 -10.80 -2.36
CA ILE A 248 -7.51 -11.34 -3.17
C ILE A 248 -7.67 -12.85 -2.97
N LEU A 249 -6.56 -13.61 -2.94
CA LEU A 249 -6.59 -15.04 -2.68
C LEU A 249 -7.18 -15.33 -1.30
N TYR A 250 -6.78 -14.57 -0.28
CA TYR A 250 -7.34 -14.67 1.06
C TYR A 250 -8.85 -14.35 1.07
N ASP A 251 -9.29 -13.33 0.35
CA ASP A 251 -10.70 -12.94 0.24
C ASP A 251 -11.55 -14.04 -0.40
N LEU A 252 -11.03 -14.70 -1.44
CA LEU A 252 -11.69 -15.84 -2.07
C LEU A 252 -11.83 -17.03 -1.13
N ILE A 253 -10.80 -17.31 -0.32
CA ILE A 253 -10.86 -18.33 0.73
C ILE A 253 -11.90 -17.93 1.78
N ALA A 254 -11.91 -16.67 2.21
CA ALA A 254 -12.88 -16.15 3.16
C ALA A 254 -14.33 -16.30 2.66
N LEU A 255 -14.58 -16.00 1.38
CA LEU A 255 -15.88 -16.17 0.72
C LEU A 255 -16.27 -17.64 0.56
N ALA A 256 -15.32 -18.51 0.21
CA ALA A 256 -15.57 -19.94 0.09
C ALA A 256 -15.99 -20.57 1.43
N PHE A 257 -15.30 -20.26 2.53
CA PHE A 257 -15.59 -20.84 3.85
C PHE A 257 -16.66 -20.07 4.65
N GLY A 258 -17.51 -19.35 3.94
CA GLY A 258 -18.65 -18.62 4.48
C GLY A 258 -19.76 -19.50 5.02
N PRO A 259 -20.45 -19.12 6.12
CA PRO A 259 -21.54 -19.92 6.68
C PRO A 259 -22.79 -19.95 5.79
N ALA A 260 -23.00 -18.91 4.97
CA ALA A 260 -24.15 -18.78 4.08
C ALA A 260 -23.77 -18.99 2.59
N THR A 261 -22.65 -19.67 2.31
CA THR A 261 -22.18 -19.86 0.93
C THR A 261 -22.87 -21.07 0.31
N SER A 262 -23.59 -20.85 -0.80
CA SER A 262 -24.20 -21.94 -1.57
C SER A 262 -23.14 -22.89 -2.15
N SER A 263 -23.50 -24.15 -2.39
CA SER A 263 -22.55 -25.15 -2.94
C SER A 263 -21.95 -24.71 -4.29
N GLU A 264 -22.72 -24.00 -5.11
CA GLU A 264 -22.24 -23.51 -6.41
C GLU A 264 -21.23 -22.37 -6.25
N TRP A 265 -21.52 -21.42 -5.37
CA TRP A 265 -20.59 -20.32 -5.04
C TRP A 265 -19.33 -20.83 -4.35
N TYR A 266 -19.44 -21.83 -3.48
CA TYR A 266 -18.30 -22.49 -2.85
C TYR A 266 -17.30 -23.02 -3.88
N HIS A 267 -17.78 -23.83 -4.84
CA HIS A 267 -16.93 -24.34 -5.90
C HIS A 267 -16.39 -23.23 -6.81
N THR A 268 -17.22 -22.23 -7.11
CA THR A 268 -16.82 -21.07 -7.92
C THR A 268 -15.65 -20.33 -7.28
N PHE A 269 -15.74 -19.95 -6.00
CA PHE A 269 -14.66 -19.26 -5.30
C PHE A 269 -13.39 -20.10 -5.20
N LEU A 270 -13.51 -21.42 -5.02
CA LEU A 270 -12.35 -22.32 -5.05
C LEU A 270 -11.68 -22.37 -6.44
N TYR A 271 -12.45 -22.47 -7.52
CA TYR A 271 -11.89 -22.45 -8.88
C TYR A 271 -11.21 -21.11 -9.18
N ILE A 272 -11.80 -19.99 -8.75
CA ILE A 272 -11.18 -18.67 -8.89
C ILE A 272 -9.89 -18.60 -8.05
N ALA A 273 -9.89 -19.11 -6.82
CA ALA A 273 -8.71 -19.15 -5.95
C ALA A 273 -7.56 -19.94 -6.58
N VAL A 274 -7.85 -21.09 -7.22
CA VAL A 274 -6.86 -21.87 -7.98
C VAL A 274 -6.32 -21.06 -9.16
N ALA A 275 -7.18 -20.39 -9.92
CA ALA A 275 -6.76 -19.56 -11.05
C ALA A 275 -5.87 -18.39 -10.60
N VAL A 276 -6.27 -17.66 -9.55
CA VAL A 276 -5.48 -16.57 -8.94
C VAL A 276 -4.14 -17.08 -8.43
N SER A 277 -4.11 -18.25 -7.76
CA SER A 277 -2.87 -18.87 -7.30
C SER A 277 -1.93 -19.22 -8.46
N ALA A 278 -2.46 -19.74 -9.57
CA ALA A 278 -1.68 -20.03 -10.76
C ALA A 278 -1.05 -18.75 -11.35
N VAL A 279 -1.80 -17.66 -11.43
CA VAL A 279 -1.30 -16.36 -11.89
C VAL A 279 -0.15 -15.87 -10.99
N LEU A 280 -0.31 -15.94 -9.68
CA LEU A 280 0.72 -15.54 -8.72
C LEU A 280 2.01 -16.38 -8.86
N VAL A 281 1.88 -17.70 -9.04
CA VAL A 281 3.04 -18.58 -9.23
C VAL A 281 3.74 -18.27 -10.55
N LEU A 282 2.98 -18.05 -11.64
CA LEU A 282 3.55 -17.70 -12.93
C LEU A 282 4.31 -16.38 -12.88
N ASP A 283 3.77 -15.37 -12.20
CA ASP A 283 4.44 -14.07 -12.05
C ASP A 283 5.73 -14.20 -11.20
N ALA A 284 5.68 -14.95 -10.09
CA ALA A 284 6.85 -15.22 -9.27
C ALA A 284 7.96 -15.96 -10.04
N VAL A 285 7.59 -16.96 -10.86
CA VAL A 285 8.53 -17.68 -11.74
C VAL A 285 9.11 -16.71 -12.77
N HIS A 286 8.27 -15.86 -13.39
CA HIS A 286 8.73 -14.88 -14.36
C HIS A 286 9.77 -13.93 -13.76
N GLN A 287 9.48 -13.33 -12.60
CA GLN A 287 10.41 -12.45 -11.89
C GLN A 287 11.71 -13.16 -11.51
N TRP A 288 11.62 -14.41 -11.05
CA TRP A 288 12.80 -15.21 -10.73
C TRP A 288 13.69 -15.46 -11.95
N THR A 289 13.10 -15.75 -13.11
CA THR A 289 13.85 -15.95 -14.36
C THR A 289 14.51 -14.67 -14.87
N GLN A 290 13.85 -13.51 -14.73
CA GLN A 290 14.45 -12.23 -15.09
C GLN A 290 15.68 -11.92 -14.24
N LYS A 291 15.55 -12.05 -12.92
CA LYS A 291 16.66 -11.82 -11.98
C LYS A 291 17.87 -12.72 -12.25
N LYS A 292 17.64 -13.98 -12.64
CA LYS A 292 18.72 -14.90 -13.01
C LYS A 292 19.47 -14.43 -14.26
N THR A 293 18.75 -13.97 -15.27
CA THR A 293 19.34 -13.46 -16.52
C THR A 293 20.23 -12.25 -16.27
N GLU A 294 19.79 -11.30 -15.44
CA GLU A 294 20.56 -10.12 -15.06
C GLU A 294 21.83 -10.48 -14.28
N SER A 295 21.75 -11.46 -13.37
CA SER A 295 22.91 -11.92 -12.59
C SER A 295 23.96 -12.64 -13.44
N GLY A 296 23.53 -13.38 -14.48
CA GLY A 296 24.42 -14.11 -15.38
C GLY A 296 25.24 -13.19 -16.28
N LEU A 297 24.64 -12.11 -16.78
CA LEU A 297 25.32 -11.09 -17.60
C LEU A 297 26.43 -10.35 -16.83
N SER A 298 26.30 -10.22 -15.51
CA SER A 298 27.32 -9.56 -14.68
C SER A 298 28.49 -10.49 -14.29
N GLY A 299 28.29 -11.81 -14.34
CA GLY A 299 29.24 -12.80 -13.81
C GLY A 299 30.38 -13.23 -14.74
N GLU A 300 30.28 -12.98 -16.05
CA GLU A 300 31.25 -13.52 -17.04
C GLU A 300 32.22 -12.48 -17.60
N GLY A 301 32.09 -11.22 -17.18
CA GLY A 301 33.02 -10.14 -17.48
C GLY A 301 34.00 -9.90 -16.34
N THR A 302 34.87 -10.87 -16.02
CA THR A 302 36.12 -10.52 -15.33
C THR A 302 36.96 -9.74 -16.33
N PHE A 303 36.65 -8.45 -16.49
CA PHE A 303 37.50 -7.52 -17.20
C PHE A 303 38.81 -7.48 -16.42
N HIS A 304 39.76 -8.30 -16.86
CA HIS A 304 41.14 -8.19 -16.48
C HIS A 304 41.55 -6.79 -16.92
N TYR A 305 41.55 -5.85 -15.97
CA TYR A 305 42.14 -4.54 -16.16
C TYR A 305 43.64 -4.81 -16.23
N SER A 306 44.13 -5.15 -17.43
CA SER A 306 45.56 -5.10 -17.71
C SER A 306 45.97 -3.65 -17.53
N ASP A 307 46.69 -3.42 -16.44
CA ASP A 307 47.36 -2.20 -16.06
C ASP A 307 48.49 -1.92 -17.05
N ASP A 308 48.13 -1.68 -18.32
CA ASP A 308 49.06 -1.17 -19.32
C ASP A 308 49.21 0.33 -19.04
N GLY A 309 50.21 0.65 -18.22
CA GLY A 309 50.62 2.00 -17.81
C GLY A 309 51.06 2.91 -18.98
N ARG A 310 50.14 3.20 -19.91
CA ARG A 310 50.33 4.19 -20.97
C ARG A 310 49.64 5.50 -20.60
N SER A 311 50.48 6.40 -20.10
CA SER A 311 50.40 7.86 -20.22
C SER A 311 49.26 8.40 -21.09
N SER A 312 48.27 9.02 -20.44
CA SER A 312 47.15 9.72 -21.05
C SER A 312 47.62 10.84 -22.00
N PRO A 313 47.13 10.91 -23.24
CA PRO A 313 47.26 12.10 -24.06
C PRO A 313 46.24 13.17 -23.60
N SER A 314 46.72 14.41 -23.44
CA SER A 314 45.91 15.59 -23.13
C SER A 314 44.87 15.82 -24.22
N LEU A 315 43.59 15.66 -23.90
CA LEU A 315 42.49 15.97 -24.81
C LEU A 315 42.08 17.44 -24.66
N SER A 316 42.14 18.12 -25.81
CA SER A 316 41.97 19.56 -26.01
C SER A 316 40.50 20.00 -25.88
N PRO A 317 40.21 21.23 -25.39
CA PRO A 317 38.87 21.73 -25.16
C PRO A 317 38.31 22.39 -26.43
N ALA A 318 37.67 21.62 -27.30
CA ALA A 318 36.94 22.21 -28.43
C ALA A 318 35.80 21.29 -28.87
N LEU A 319 34.61 21.47 -28.28
CA LEU A 319 33.28 21.27 -28.90
C LEU A 319 32.18 21.24 -27.83
N ARG A 320 31.87 22.42 -27.29
CA ARG A 320 30.52 22.73 -26.78
C ARG A 320 29.93 23.77 -27.70
N LEU A 321 29.08 23.34 -28.63
CA LEU A 321 28.03 24.14 -29.27
C LEU A 321 27.22 23.22 -30.19
N ARG A 322 26.13 22.66 -29.65
CA ARG A 322 24.80 22.57 -30.26
C ARG A 322 23.80 21.96 -29.28
#